data_AF-A0A183K3A3-F1
#
_entry.id   AF-A0A183K3A3-F1
#
_cell.length_a   1.000
_cell.length_b   1.000
_cell.length_c   1.000
_cell.angle_alpha   90.00
_cell.angle_beta   90.00
_cell.angle_gamma   90.00
#
_symmetry.space_group_name_H-M   'P 1'
#
loop_
_entity.id
_entity.type
_entity.pdbx_description
1 polymer ?
#
loop_
_entity_poly.entity_id
_entity_poly.type
_entity_poly.pdbx_seq_one_letter_code
_entity_poly.pdbx_strand_id
1 'polypeptide(L)' 'MSTETSSSISLKGSAELLTDYFFYALNSILYQRGIYPSASFKQNIKYDLSVLVTTDENLIKYLNVILNQVKSNV' A
#
# COMPACT_ATOMS: atom_id res chain seq x y z
N MET A 1 3.50 -16.92 -33.69
CA MET A 1 4.17 -16.41 -32.48
C MET A 1 3.86 -14.92 -32.41
N SER A 2 2.76 -14.56 -31.76
CA SER A 2 2.27 -13.19 -31.73
C SER A 2 2.98 -12.46 -30.59
N THR A 3 3.98 -11.65 -30.93
CA THR A 3 4.57 -10.69 -29.99
C THR A 3 3.61 -9.52 -29.86
N GLU A 4 2.65 -9.61 -28.95
CA GLU A 4 1.87 -8.46 -28.48
C GLU A 4 2.74 -7.61 -27.55
N THR A 5 3.67 -6.84 -28.13
CA THR A 5 4.45 -5.84 -27.39
C THR A 5 3.79 -4.47 -27.57
N SER A 6 2.75 -4.19 -26.78
CA SER A 6 2.37 -2.83 -26.39
C SER A 6 1.42 -2.83 -25.19
N SER A 7 1.80 -3.48 -24.08
CA SER A 7 1.16 -3.22 -22.78
C SER A 7 1.62 -1.86 -22.26
N SER A 8 1.10 -0.79 -22.85
CA SER A 8 1.44 0.59 -22.44
C SER A 8 1.15 0.76 -20.95
N ILE A 9 2.17 1.07 -20.17
CA ILE A 9 2.01 1.40 -18.75
C ILE A 9 1.26 2.72 -18.68
N SER A 10 0.06 2.70 -18.12
CA SER A 10 -0.72 3.92 -17.92
C SER A 10 -0.25 4.64 -16.65
N LEU A 11 -0.16 5.97 -16.71
CA LEU A 11 0.16 6.80 -15.54
C LEU A 11 -0.79 6.52 -14.38
N LYS A 12 -2.09 6.42 -14.68
CA LYS A 12 -3.13 6.08 -13.69
C LYS A 12 -2.88 4.71 -13.04
N GLY A 13 -2.58 3.68 -13.84
CA GLY A 13 -2.28 2.35 -13.32
C GLY A 13 -1.01 2.32 -12.47
N SER A 14 0.02 3.06 -12.86
CA SER A 14 1.24 3.23 -12.06
C SER A 14 0.98 3.94 -10.74
N ALA A 15 0.20 5.02 -10.75
CA ALA A 15 -0.19 5.74 -9.53
C ALA A 15 -1.00 4.84 -8.58
N GLU A 16 -1.90 4.02 -9.12
CA GLU A 16 -2.67 3.05 -8.34
C GLU A 16 -1.77 1.98 -7.71
N LEU A 17 -0.86 1.41 -8.48
CA LEU A 17 0.09 0.40 -8.00
C LEU A 17 1.01 0.97 -6.90
N LEU A 18 1.52 2.18 -7.10
CA LEU A 18 2.38 2.85 -6.12
C LEU A 18 1.62 3.18 -4.83
N THR A 19 0.38 3.66 -4.93
CA THR A 19 -0.44 3.99 -3.77
C THR A 19 -0.73 2.74 -2.93
N ASP A 20 -1.06 1.63 -3.58
CA ASP A 20 -1.25 0.33 -2.95
C ASP A 20 0.05 -0.14 -2.27
N TYR A 21 1.20 -0.04 -2.93
CA TYR A 21 2.50 -0.37 -2.34
C TYR A 21 2.81 0.48 -1.09
N PHE A 22 2.59 1.80 -1.16
CA PHE A 22 2.85 2.71 -0.04
C PHE A 22 2.01 2.38 1.19
N PHE A 23 0.77 1.90 1.02
CA PHE A 23 -0.05 1.44 2.14
C PHE A 23 0.66 0.34 2.94
N TYR A 24 1.16 -0.71 2.28
CA TYR A 24 1.85 -1.82 2.96
C TYR A 24 3.24 -1.42 3.48
N ALA A 25 3.96 -0.56 2.75
CA ALA A 25 5.26 -0.07 3.18
C ALA A 25 5.16 0.76 4.48
N LEU A 26 4.18 1.67 4.55
CA LEU A 26 3.94 2.48 5.75
C LEU A 26 3.57 1.61 6.95
N ASN A 27 2.65 0.65 6.78
CA ASN A 27 2.30 -0.29 7.85
C ASN A 27 3.52 -1.09 8.34
N SER A 28 4.37 -1.55 7.41
CA SER A 28 5.60 -2.27 7.75
C SER A 28 6.58 -1.40 8.54
N ILE A 29 6.75 -0.13 8.17
CA ILE A 29 7.61 0.82 8.90
C ILE A 29 7.07 1.10 10.30
N LEU A 30 5.77 1.38 10.43
CA LEU A 30 5.13 1.66 11.71
C LEU A 30 5.29 0.48 12.69
N TYR A 31 5.15 -0.74 12.18
CA TYR A 31 5.37 -1.96 12.95
C TYR A 31 6.85 -2.17 13.32
N GLN A 32 7.76 -2.16 12.34
CA GLN A 32 9.19 -2.45 12.55
C GLN A 32 9.87 -1.42 13.46
N ARG A 33 9.39 -0.16 13.44
CA ARG A 33 9.89 0.91 14.31
C ARG A 33 9.17 0.99 15.66
N GLY A 34 8.15 0.16 15.90
CA GLY A 34 7.42 0.12 17.16
C GLY A 34 6.65 1.41 17.49
N ILE A 35 6.21 2.16 16.46
CA ILE A 35 5.45 3.40 16.67
C ILE A 35 4.03 3.10 17.19
N TYR A 36 3.47 1.96 16.77
CA TYR A 36 2.21 1.43 17.27
C TYR A 36 2.42 0.06 17.91
N PRO A 37 1.57 -0.34 18.88
CA PRO A 37 1.67 -1.66 19.51
C PRO A 37 1.56 -2.79 18.48
N SER A 38 2.35 -3.85 18.64
CA SER A 38 2.32 -5.02 17.76
C SER A 38 0.92 -5.66 17.66
N ALA A 39 0.12 -5.60 18.74
CA ALA A 39 -1.25 -6.11 18.78
C ALA A 39 -2.23 -5.35 17.88
N SER A 40 -1.89 -4.12 17.49
CA SER A 40 -2.69 -3.30 16.56
C SER A 40 -2.44 -3.65 15.09
N PHE A 41 -1.72 -4.75 14.80
CA PHE A 41 -1.45 -5.23 13.46
C PHE A 41 -1.90 -6.68 13.29
N LYS A 42 -2.37 -6.99 12.08
CA LYS A 42 -2.70 -8.35 11.65
C LYS A 42 -1.93 -8.72 10.40
N GLN A 43 -1.71 -10.02 10.24
CA GLN A 43 -1.10 -10.58 9.05
C GLN A 43 -2.06 -10.45 7.86
N ASN A 44 -1.50 -10.09 6.71
CA ASN A 44 -2.19 -10.02 5.43
C ASN A 44 -1.26 -10.55 4.33
N ILE A 45 -1.83 -11.22 3.32
CA ILE A 45 -1.04 -11.73 2.19
C ILE A 45 -1.15 -10.73 1.05
N LYS A 46 -0.02 -10.14 0.67
CA LYS A 46 0.06 -9.19 -0.45
C LYS A 46 1.38 -9.39 -1.20
N TYR A 47 1.32 -9.38 -2.54
CA TYR A 47 2.47 -9.62 -3.41
C TYR A 47 3.18 -10.95 -3.07
N ASP A 48 2.40 -11.98 -2.76
CA ASP A 48 2.87 -13.31 -2.31
C ASP A 48 3.74 -13.28 -1.03
N LEU A 49 3.71 -12.17 -0.30
CA LEU A 49 4.40 -11.97 0.96
C LEU A 49 3.40 -11.80 2.10
N SER A 50 3.77 -12.34 3.26
CA SER A 50 3.08 -12.08 4.50
C SER A 50 3.52 -10.74 5.06
N VAL A 51 2.65 -9.74 5.00
CA VAL A 51 2.87 -8.38 5.51
C VAL A 51 1.95 -8.10 6.69
N LEU A 52 2.34 -7.14 7.54
CA LEU A 52 1.52 -6.71 8.67
C LEU A 52 0.80 -5.42 8.31
N VAL A 53 -0.51 -5.37 8.60
CA VAL A 53 -1.37 -4.22 8.35
C VAL A 53 -2.12 -3.87 9.62
N THR A 54 -2.25 -2.58 9.91
CA THR A 54 -2.93 -2.12 11.10
C THR A 54 -4.42 -2.49 11.12
N THR A 55 -4.95 -2.74 12.31
CA THR A 55 -6.37 -2.92 12.60
C THR A 55 -7.00 -1.68 13.25
N ASP A 56 -6.21 -0.65 13.53
CA ASP A 56 -6.68 0.61 14.11
C ASP A 56 -7.41 1.45 13.04
N GLU A 57 -8.71 1.66 13.24
CA GLU A 57 -9.57 2.38 12.29
C GLU A 57 -9.14 3.84 12.08
N ASN A 58 -8.63 4.51 13.12
CA ASN A 58 -8.18 5.89 13.02
C ASN A 58 -6.90 5.98 12.18
N LEU A 59 -5.96 5.05 12.39
CA LEU A 59 -4.74 4.97 11.58
C LEU A 59 -5.07 4.62 10.12
N ILE A 60 -5.96 3.65 9.88
CA ILE A 60 -6.44 3.32 8.52
C ILE A 60 -7.02 4.55 7.85
N LYS A 61 -7.90 5.29 8.54
CA LYS A 61 -8.51 6.51 8.01
C LYS A 61 -7.46 7.57 7.68
N TYR A 62 -6.47 7.77 8.55
CA TYR A 62 -5.38 8.71 8.33
C TYR A 62 -4.53 8.35 7.10
N LEU A 63 -4.12 7.07 7.00
CA LEU A 63 -3.36 6.58 5.85
C LEU A 63 -4.14 6.76 4.54
N ASN A 64 -5.45 6.47 4.54
CA ASN A 64 -6.29 6.64 3.36
C ASN A 64 -6.38 8.10 2.89
N VAL A 65 -6.44 9.07 3.81
CA VAL A 65 -6.45 10.50 3.45
C VAL A 65 -5.17 10.87 2.69
N ILE A 66 -4.01 10.47 3.21
CA ILE A 66 -2.72 10.77 2.60
C ILE A 66 -2.57 10.05 1.25
N LEU A 67 -2.90 8.77 1.19
CA LEU A 67 -2.76 7.96 -0.02
C LEU A 67 -3.69 8.42 -1.14
N ASN A 68 -4.90 8.83 -0.81
CA ASN A 68 -5.81 9.43 -1.79
C ASN A 68 -5.25 10.73 -2.36
N GLN A 69 -4.64 11.58 -1.53
CA GLN A 69 -4.00 12.81 -2.00
C GLN A 69 -2.81 12.51 -2.93
N VAL A 70 -2.00 11.50 -2.61
CA VAL A 70 -0.88 11.08 -3.48
C VAL A 70 -1.40 10.56 -4.82
N LYS A 71 -2.46 9.73 -4.81
CA LYS A 71 -3.08 9.21 -6.04
C LYS A 71 -3.70 10.30 -6.91
N SER A 72 -4.31 11.33 -6.31
CA SER A 72 -5.00 12.40 -7.04
C SER A 72 -4.08 13.50 -7.58
N ASN A 73 -2.87 13.62 -7.05
CA ASN A 73 -1.89 14.63 -7.48
C ASN A 73 -0.93 14.12 -8.57
N VAL A 74 -1.21 12.96 -9.16
CA VAL A 74 -0.48 12.31 -10.27
C VAL A 74 -1.44 12.09 -11.42
#